data_AF-A0A8I6GL15-F1
#
_entry.id   AF-A0A8I6GL15-F1
#
_cell.length_a   1.000
_cell.length_b   1.000
_cell.length_c   1.000
_cell.angle_alpha   90.00
_cell.angle_beta   90.00
_cell.angle_gamma   90.00
#
_symmetry.space_group_name_H-M   'P 1'
#
loop_
_entity.id
_entity.type
_entity.pdbx_description
1 polymer ?
#
loop_
_entity_poly.entity_id
_entity_poly.type
_entity_poly.pdbx_seq_one_letter_code
_entity_poly.pdbx_strand_id
1 'polypeptide(L)'
;MNHQKQQKPMLAGQRFKIRKRDEKETFDPTHFQDCIIEGLAETGTDFEAVAKFLDASGAKLDHSSYAETLFDILVAGGMVAPGGTLADDMMPTDVCVFAAQEDLETMQAFAQVFNKLFRCYKYLEKGFDDEVKKLLLEPLSERNKFAMLTGVLLANGTLNAFILNSLYNENLVKEVVSAAFAVKIFKSWINEIDINLFSANKQIVEQFSKYFTVPGLNEVSEYVCNQQIIGAQKELQKDLQEQMSQGHPFKDISLYVKEEMKKIMTHNQWSLG
;
A
#
# COMPACT_ATOMS: atom_id res chain seq x y z
N MET A 1 27.26 59.61 -56.20
CA MET A 1 27.92 59.03 -55.01
C MET A 1 26.96 59.07 -53.83
N ASN A 2 26.46 57.92 -53.37
CA ASN A 2 25.99 57.58 -52.01
C ASN A 2 24.96 56.44 -52.10
N HIS A 3 25.41 55.20 -51.85
CA HIS A 3 24.52 54.07 -51.59
C HIS A 3 24.35 53.92 -50.07
N GLN A 4 23.29 54.54 -49.52
CA GLN A 4 22.85 54.27 -48.14
C GLN A 4 21.98 53.01 -48.13
N LYS A 5 22.45 52.00 -47.39
CA LYS A 5 21.71 50.75 -47.10
C LYS A 5 20.39 51.08 -46.40
N GLN A 6 19.28 50.66 -47.00
CA GLN A 6 17.96 50.66 -46.37
C GLN A 6 17.96 49.76 -45.12
N GLN A 7 17.66 50.35 -43.97
CA GLN A 7 17.41 49.60 -42.73
C GLN A 7 16.07 48.88 -42.83
N LYS A 8 16.07 47.57 -42.51
CA LYS A 8 14.85 46.76 -42.42
C LYS A 8 13.97 47.28 -41.27
N PRO A 9 12.65 47.30 -41.44
CA PRO A 9 11.72 47.80 -40.42
C PRO A 9 11.85 46.95 -39.14
N MET A 10 12.11 47.60 -38.00
CA MET A 10 12.06 46.97 -36.68
C MET A 10 10.59 46.71 -36.30
N LEU A 11 10.27 45.47 -35.92
CA LEU A 11 8.98 45.13 -35.29
C LEU A 11 8.91 45.75 -33.89
N ALA A 12 8.65 47.05 -33.82
CA ALA A 12 8.21 47.71 -32.60
C ALA A 12 6.67 47.66 -32.57
N GLY A 13 6.09 46.96 -31.59
CA GLY A 13 4.74 47.32 -31.11
C GLY A 13 3.65 46.24 -31.07
N GLN A 14 3.86 45.00 -31.53
CA GLN A 14 2.81 43.99 -31.42
C GLN A 14 2.99 43.12 -30.18
N ARG A 15 2.48 43.60 -29.02
CA ARG A 15 2.19 42.74 -27.86
C ARG A 15 1.15 41.70 -28.31
N PHE A 16 1.59 40.50 -28.64
CA PHE A 16 0.69 39.36 -28.77
C PHE A 16 0.04 39.13 -27.41
N LYS A 17 -1.26 39.48 -27.28
CA LYS A 17 -2.05 39.03 -26.15
C LYS A 17 -2.11 37.51 -26.22
N ILE A 18 -1.41 36.85 -25.30
CA ILE A 18 -1.59 35.43 -25.01
C ILE A 18 -3.09 35.25 -24.76
N ARG A 19 -3.73 34.33 -25.48
CA ARG A 19 -5.16 34.06 -25.26
C ARG A 19 -5.26 33.34 -23.92
N LYS A 20 -6.33 33.56 -23.14
CA LYS A 20 -6.60 32.84 -21.87
C LYS A 20 -6.49 31.30 -21.94
N ARG A 21 -6.46 30.73 -23.14
CA ARG A 21 -6.29 29.30 -23.42
C ARG A 21 -4.83 28.82 -23.38
N ASP A 22 -3.87 29.74 -23.43
CA ASP A 22 -2.43 29.44 -23.56
C ASP A 22 -1.65 29.71 -22.26
N GLU A 23 -2.31 30.20 -21.21
CA GLU A 23 -1.76 30.18 -19.84
C GLU A 23 -1.86 28.72 -19.34
N LYS A 24 -0.82 27.91 -19.60
CA LYS A 24 -0.61 26.71 -18.78
C LYS A 24 -0.32 27.21 -17.37
N GLU A 25 -1.13 26.80 -16.40
CA GLU A 25 -0.81 26.99 -14.99
C GLU A 25 0.63 26.54 -14.75
N THR A 26 1.43 27.41 -14.13
CA THR A 26 2.82 27.11 -13.81
C THR A 26 2.84 25.88 -12.91
N PHE A 27 3.66 24.89 -13.26
CA PHE A 27 3.87 23.72 -12.43
C PHE A 27 4.51 24.16 -11.09
N ASP A 28 3.75 24.06 -9.99
CA ASP A 28 4.09 24.53 -8.66
C ASP A 28 3.72 23.46 -7.62
N PRO A 29 4.59 22.46 -7.40
CA PRO A 29 4.33 21.35 -6.47
C PRO A 29 4.28 21.83 -5.01
N THR A 30 4.94 22.94 -4.69
CA THR A 30 4.92 23.56 -3.35
C THR A 30 3.52 24.08 -3.04
N HIS A 31 2.94 24.90 -3.93
CA HIS A 31 1.57 25.38 -3.76
C HIS A 31 0.56 24.23 -3.75
N PHE A 32 0.74 23.21 -4.60
CA PHE A 32 -0.10 22.01 -4.57
C PHE A 32 -0.05 21.32 -3.20
N GLN A 33 1.17 21.09 -2.67
CA GLN A 33 1.34 20.49 -1.35
C GLN A 33 0.64 21.31 -0.26
N ASP A 34 0.86 22.63 -0.22
CA ASP A 34 0.26 23.49 0.80
C ASP A 34 -1.27 23.39 0.81
N CYS A 35 -1.90 23.40 -0.38
CA CYS A 35 -3.34 23.23 -0.52
C CYS A 35 -3.84 21.87 -0.02
N ILE A 36 -3.09 20.79 -0.31
CA ILE A 36 -3.46 19.45 0.13
C ILE A 36 -3.28 19.30 1.65
N ILE A 37 -2.16 19.78 2.21
CA ILE A 37 -1.87 19.71 3.65
C ILE A 37 -2.89 20.53 4.44
N GLU A 38 -3.21 21.75 4.01
CA GLU A 38 -4.21 22.60 4.65
C GLU A 38 -5.57 21.90 4.69
N GLY A 39 -6.02 21.33 3.57
CA GLY A 39 -7.30 20.63 3.52
C GLY A 39 -7.31 19.31 4.31
N LEU A 40 -6.19 18.58 4.36
CA LEU A 40 -6.06 17.39 5.21
C LEU A 40 -6.13 17.74 6.70
N ALA A 41 -5.56 18.87 7.13
CA ALA A 41 -5.63 19.32 8.51
C ALA A 41 -7.07 19.54 9.00
N GLU A 42 -8.00 19.91 8.10
CA GLU A 42 -9.43 20.06 8.43
C GLU A 42 -10.16 18.72 8.62
N THR A 43 -9.61 17.62 8.12
CA THR A 43 -10.25 16.28 8.20
C THR A 43 -9.98 15.56 9.52
N GLY A 44 -8.89 15.92 10.22
CA GLY A 44 -8.43 15.22 11.41
C GLY A 44 -8.08 13.76 11.11
N THR A 45 -8.49 12.83 11.97
CA THR A 45 -8.24 11.39 11.82
C THR A 45 -9.39 10.63 11.15
N ASP A 46 -10.33 11.33 10.50
CA ASP A 46 -11.49 10.71 9.82
C ASP A 46 -11.15 10.35 8.37
N PHE A 47 -10.89 9.07 8.10
CA PHE A 47 -10.59 8.55 6.77
C PHE A 47 -11.70 8.79 5.74
N GLU A 48 -12.97 8.87 6.16
CA GLU A 48 -14.07 9.19 5.25
C GLU A 48 -14.03 10.67 4.84
N ALA A 49 -13.69 11.55 5.78
CA ALA A 49 -13.48 12.97 5.51
C ALA A 49 -12.26 13.19 4.58
N VAL A 50 -11.16 12.46 4.80
CA VAL A 50 -10.00 12.44 3.90
C VAL A 50 -10.39 12.06 2.48
N ALA A 51 -11.11 10.94 2.30
CA ALA A 51 -11.52 10.49 0.97
C ALA A 51 -12.42 11.51 0.26
N LYS A 52 -13.36 12.14 0.99
CA LYS A 52 -14.23 13.20 0.44
C LYS A 52 -13.46 14.47 0.08
N PHE A 53 -12.49 14.85 0.91
CA PHE A 53 -11.63 16.00 0.62
C PHE A 53 -10.83 15.76 -0.66
N LEU A 54 -10.20 14.59 -0.81
CA LEU A 54 -9.42 14.25 -2.00
C LEU A 54 -10.28 14.21 -3.27
N ASP A 55 -11.51 13.68 -3.20
CA ASP A 55 -12.48 13.72 -4.31
C ASP A 55 -12.91 15.16 -4.66
N ALA A 56 -13.16 16.00 -3.65
CA ALA A 56 -13.51 17.41 -3.89
C ALA A 56 -12.32 18.24 -4.40
N SER A 57 -11.11 17.94 -3.94
CA SER A 57 -9.89 18.68 -4.32
C SER A 57 -9.42 18.31 -5.71
N GLY A 58 -9.57 17.06 -6.16
CA GLY A 58 -9.22 16.65 -7.52
C GLY A 58 -10.12 17.27 -8.61
N ALA A 59 -11.25 17.87 -8.24
CA ALA A 59 -12.05 18.70 -9.15
C ALA A 59 -11.51 20.13 -9.32
N LYS A 60 -10.63 20.59 -8.42
CA LYS A 60 -10.08 21.94 -8.37
C LYS A 60 -8.57 21.99 -8.63
N LEU A 61 -7.84 20.96 -8.20
CA LEU A 61 -6.40 20.81 -8.30
C LEU A 61 -6.07 19.73 -9.32
N ASP A 62 -4.99 19.93 -10.09
CA ASP A 62 -4.55 18.96 -11.11
C ASP A 62 -3.79 17.78 -10.48
N HIS A 63 -4.52 16.83 -9.91
CA HIS A 63 -3.93 15.59 -9.37
C HIS A 63 -3.11 14.82 -10.41
N SER A 64 -3.41 14.96 -11.71
CA SER A 64 -2.69 14.21 -12.76
C SER A 64 -1.26 14.70 -12.93
N SER A 65 -1.05 16.02 -12.88
CA SER A 65 0.29 16.61 -13.02
C SER A 65 1.09 16.45 -11.72
N TYR A 66 0.44 16.44 -10.57
CA TYR A 66 1.07 16.36 -9.24
C TYR A 66 0.91 15.00 -8.56
N ALA A 67 0.77 13.91 -9.33
CA ALA A 67 0.54 12.57 -8.78
C ALA A 67 1.64 12.14 -7.80
N GLU A 68 2.92 12.33 -8.15
CA GLU A 68 4.07 12.06 -7.28
C GLU A 68 3.96 12.83 -5.96
N THR A 69 3.79 14.15 -6.03
CA THR A 69 3.63 15.01 -4.85
C THR A 69 2.43 14.59 -3.99
N LEU A 70 1.30 14.21 -4.61
CA LEU A 70 0.13 13.74 -3.89
C LEU A 70 0.43 12.46 -3.09
N PHE A 71 1.14 11.51 -3.68
CA PHE A 71 1.48 10.25 -3.00
C PHE A 71 2.55 10.43 -1.93
N ASP A 72 3.54 11.28 -2.16
CA ASP A 72 4.50 11.70 -1.14
C ASP A 72 3.77 12.26 0.10
N ILE A 73 2.77 13.12 -0.10
CA ILE A 73 1.97 13.66 1.02
C ILE A 73 1.18 12.58 1.74
N LEU A 74 0.46 11.73 0.99
CA LEU A 74 -0.40 10.70 1.59
C LEU A 74 0.41 9.61 2.31
N VAL A 75 1.62 9.30 1.83
CA VAL A 75 2.47 8.27 2.41
C VAL A 75 3.39 8.85 3.48
N ALA A 76 4.21 9.85 3.13
CA ALA A 76 5.27 10.38 3.97
C ALA A 76 4.92 11.67 4.73
N GLY A 77 3.80 12.31 4.39
CA GLY A 77 3.34 13.56 5.03
C GLY A 77 3.82 14.83 4.32
N GLY A 78 4.62 14.71 3.26
CA GLY A 78 5.12 15.83 2.46
C GLY A 78 6.05 15.33 1.36
N MET A 79 6.49 16.23 0.47
CA MET A 79 7.43 15.91 -0.60
C MET A 79 8.68 15.19 -0.09
N VAL A 80 9.05 14.11 -0.79
CA VAL A 80 10.19 13.26 -0.44
C VAL A 80 11.37 13.62 -1.34
N ALA A 81 12.48 14.00 -0.74
CA ALA A 81 13.74 14.24 -1.43
C ALA A 81 14.40 12.90 -1.84
N PRO A 82 15.24 12.89 -2.90
CA PRO A 82 15.98 11.70 -3.29
C PRO A 82 16.77 11.12 -2.11
N GLY A 83 16.44 9.88 -1.72
CA GLY A 83 17.02 9.22 -0.54
C GLY A 83 16.03 8.92 0.58
N GLY A 84 14.75 9.25 0.42
CA GLY A 84 13.67 8.83 1.32
C GLY A 84 13.48 9.71 2.56
N THR A 85 14.02 10.95 2.54
CA THR A 85 13.82 11.94 3.61
C THR A 85 12.86 13.03 3.14
N LEU A 86 12.05 13.56 4.04
CA LEU A 86 11.22 14.73 3.74
C LEU A 86 12.10 15.93 3.34
N ALA A 87 11.61 16.75 2.41
CA ALA A 87 12.27 17.99 2.07
C ALA A 87 12.32 18.94 3.28
N ASP A 88 13.49 19.54 3.56
CA ASP A 88 13.81 20.26 4.81
C ASP A 88 12.91 21.47 5.13
N ASP A 89 12.18 22.00 4.14
CA ASP A 89 11.58 23.33 4.22
C ASP A 89 10.09 23.34 4.61
N MET A 90 9.47 22.20 4.93
CA MET A 90 8.01 22.10 5.08
C MET A 90 7.55 21.28 6.28
N MET A 91 6.47 21.72 6.93
CA MET A 91 5.83 20.98 8.02
C MET A 91 5.00 19.82 7.44
N PRO A 92 5.32 18.56 7.79
CA PRO A 92 4.55 17.43 7.29
C PRO A 92 3.15 17.39 7.88
N THR A 93 2.21 16.77 7.18
CA THR A 93 0.89 16.44 7.72
C THR A 93 0.95 15.19 8.58
N ASP A 94 0.22 15.19 9.70
CA ASP A 94 -0.01 13.99 10.52
C ASP A 94 -1.06 13.05 9.88
N VAL A 95 -1.76 13.49 8.83
CA VAL A 95 -2.74 12.70 8.08
C VAL A 95 -2.05 11.96 6.93
N CYS A 96 -1.07 11.12 7.28
CA CYS A 96 -0.32 10.30 6.34
C CYS A 96 0.02 8.93 6.94
N VAL A 97 0.43 7.99 6.08
CA VAL A 97 0.76 6.61 6.48
C VAL A 97 1.90 6.57 7.49
N PHE A 98 2.91 7.43 7.35
CA PHE A 98 4.09 7.44 8.21
C PHE A 98 3.79 7.97 9.62
N ALA A 99 2.84 8.89 9.76
CA ALA A 99 2.41 9.40 11.07
C ALA A 99 1.38 8.49 11.77
N ALA A 100 0.79 7.54 11.04
CA ALA A 100 -0.29 6.69 11.53
C ALA A 100 0.16 5.58 12.49
N GLN A 101 -0.82 4.91 13.11
CA GLN A 101 -0.58 3.73 13.95
C GLN A 101 -0.14 2.52 13.08
N GLU A 102 0.85 1.76 13.56
CA GLU A 102 1.34 0.55 12.88
C GLU A 102 0.47 -0.67 13.21
N ASP A 103 -0.74 -0.70 12.66
CA ASP A 103 -1.69 -1.81 12.79
C ASP A 103 -2.47 -2.04 11.48
N LEU A 104 -3.08 -3.22 11.33
CA LEU A 104 -3.74 -3.61 10.08
C LEU A 104 -5.03 -2.82 9.82
N GLU A 105 -5.78 -2.48 10.86
CA GLU A 105 -7.06 -1.74 10.74
C GLU A 105 -6.82 -0.34 10.16
N THR A 106 -5.79 0.34 10.66
CA THR A 106 -5.35 1.64 10.14
C THR A 106 -4.88 1.53 8.69
N MET A 107 -4.10 0.50 8.33
CA MET A 107 -3.62 0.31 6.95
C MET A 107 -4.76 -0.04 5.97
N GLN A 108 -5.76 -0.79 6.42
CA GLN A 108 -6.99 -1.03 5.67
C GLN A 108 -7.77 0.26 5.43
N ALA A 109 -7.86 1.14 6.43
CA ALA A 109 -8.52 2.43 6.28
C ALA A 109 -7.82 3.33 5.24
N PHE A 110 -6.47 3.41 5.28
CA PHE A 110 -5.71 4.08 4.22
C PHE A 110 -5.92 3.43 2.85
N ALA A 111 -5.89 2.10 2.75
CA ALA A 111 -6.14 1.40 1.49
C ALA A 111 -7.55 1.70 0.94
N GLN A 112 -8.55 1.90 1.79
CA GLN A 112 -9.88 2.36 1.37
C GLN A 112 -9.86 3.79 0.81
N VAL A 113 -9.09 4.70 1.41
CA VAL A 113 -8.89 6.07 0.87
C VAL A 113 -8.29 6.00 -0.53
N PHE A 114 -7.21 5.23 -0.73
CA PHE A 114 -6.60 5.03 -2.05
C PHE A 114 -7.57 4.42 -3.06
N ASN A 115 -8.33 3.39 -2.67
CA ASN A 115 -9.34 2.78 -3.53
C ASN A 115 -10.44 3.75 -3.97
N LYS A 116 -10.91 4.60 -3.06
CA LYS A 116 -11.88 5.65 -3.41
C LYS A 116 -11.29 6.67 -4.36
N LEU A 117 -10.04 7.09 -4.13
CA LEU A 117 -9.32 8.01 -5.00
C LEU A 117 -9.16 7.43 -6.42
N PHE A 118 -8.65 6.21 -6.56
CA PHE A 118 -8.45 5.58 -7.87
C PHE A 118 -9.75 5.27 -8.60
N ARG A 119 -10.83 4.99 -7.87
CA ARG A 119 -12.16 4.83 -8.46
C ARG A 119 -12.61 6.10 -9.19
N CYS A 120 -12.36 7.29 -8.63
CA CYS A 120 -12.69 8.57 -9.25
C CYS A 120 -11.64 9.00 -10.30
N TYR A 121 -10.35 8.75 -10.03
CA TYR A 121 -9.22 9.25 -10.80
C TYR A 121 -8.29 8.12 -11.28
N LYS A 122 -8.82 7.22 -12.12
CA LYS A 122 -8.08 6.03 -12.62
C LYS A 122 -6.71 6.33 -13.24
N TYR A 123 -6.50 7.53 -13.76
CA TYR A 123 -5.20 7.93 -14.32
C TYR A 123 -4.07 7.99 -13.27
N LEU A 124 -4.42 8.07 -11.99
CA LEU A 124 -3.48 8.08 -10.87
C LEU A 124 -2.86 6.71 -10.58
N GLU A 125 -3.50 5.61 -10.97
CA GLU A 125 -3.02 4.24 -10.69
C GLU A 125 -1.59 4.02 -11.20
N LYS A 126 -1.29 4.51 -12.41
CA LYS A 126 0.05 4.39 -12.98
C LYS A 126 1.09 5.19 -12.19
N GLY A 127 0.75 6.42 -11.80
CA GLY A 127 1.64 7.25 -10.98
C GLY A 127 1.91 6.62 -9.62
N PHE A 128 0.88 5.98 -9.04
CA PHE A 128 0.99 5.30 -7.76
C PHE A 128 1.89 4.05 -7.84
N ASP A 129 1.74 3.25 -8.90
CA ASP A 129 2.61 2.10 -9.15
C ASP A 129 4.08 2.51 -9.26
N ASP A 130 4.37 3.64 -9.93
CA ASP A 130 5.74 4.13 -10.09
C ASP A 130 6.28 4.71 -8.78
N GLU A 131 5.45 5.40 -7.99
CA GLU A 131 5.85 5.90 -6.66
C GLU A 131 6.11 4.77 -5.68
N VAL A 132 5.24 3.75 -5.63
CA VAL A 132 5.47 2.60 -4.77
C VAL A 132 6.76 1.88 -5.17
N LYS A 133 7.05 1.70 -6.47
CA LYS A 133 8.35 1.13 -6.92
C LYS A 133 9.54 1.95 -6.41
N LYS A 134 9.45 3.28 -6.47
CA LYS A 134 10.49 4.18 -5.96
C LYS A 134 10.68 4.00 -4.46
N LEU A 135 9.60 4.09 -3.69
CA LEU A 135 9.60 3.95 -2.23
C LEU A 135 10.06 2.56 -1.73
N LEU A 136 9.78 1.48 -2.49
CA LEU A 136 10.29 0.14 -2.19
C LEU A 136 11.84 0.08 -2.22
N LEU A 137 12.49 0.96 -2.98
CA LEU A 137 13.95 1.05 -3.11
C LEU A 137 14.59 1.99 -2.07
N GLU A 138 13.83 2.90 -1.47
CA GLU A 138 14.37 3.93 -0.57
C GLU A 138 14.51 3.43 0.88
N PRO A 139 15.54 3.91 1.62
CA PRO A 139 15.73 3.60 3.03
C PRO A 139 14.78 4.42 3.92
N LEU A 140 13.49 4.10 3.86
CA LEU A 140 12.43 4.79 4.62
C LEU A 140 12.55 4.52 6.14
N SER A 141 12.30 5.55 6.97
CA SER A 141 12.22 5.40 8.43
C SER A 141 11.02 4.54 8.86
N GLU A 142 9.86 4.78 8.25
CA GLU A 142 8.57 4.13 8.56
C GLU A 142 8.27 2.93 7.66
N ARG A 143 9.34 2.20 7.28
CA ARG A 143 9.31 1.12 6.31
C ARG A 143 8.29 0.03 6.66
N ASN A 144 8.06 -0.26 7.94
CA ASN A 144 7.07 -1.28 8.35
C ASN A 144 5.63 -0.91 7.97
N LYS A 145 5.21 0.33 8.22
CA LYS A 145 3.86 0.82 7.88
C LYS A 145 3.65 0.78 6.38
N PHE A 146 4.65 1.21 5.62
CA PHE A 146 4.63 1.12 4.16
C PHE A 146 4.52 -0.33 3.67
N ALA A 147 5.26 -1.26 4.29
CA ALA A 147 5.17 -2.69 3.97
C ALA A 147 3.76 -3.24 4.22
N MET A 148 3.15 -2.85 5.34
CA MET A 148 1.81 -3.29 5.69
C MET A 148 0.78 -2.77 4.70
N LEU A 149 0.81 -1.47 4.40
CA LEU A 149 -0.05 -0.85 3.39
C LEU A 149 0.12 -1.54 2.02
N THR A 150 1.36 -1.78 1.59
CA THR A 150 1.66 -2.46 0.33
C THR A 150 1.03 -3.86 0.30
N GLY A 151 1.14 -4.62 1.40
CA GLY A 151 0.51 -5.94 1.51
C GLY A 151 -1.01 -5.89 1.39
N VAL A 152 -1.65 -4.91 2.03
CA VAL A 152 -3.11 -4.71 1.95
C VAL A 152 -3.55 -4.33 0.53
N LEU A 153 -2.82 -3.41 -0.11
CA LEU A 153 -3.09 -2.96 -1.48
C LEU A 153 -2.82 -4.04 -2.55
N LEU A 154 -1.93 -4.99 -2.27
CA LEU A 154 -1.76 -6.17 -3.13
C LEU A 154 -2.92 -7.14 -2.99
N ALA A 155 -3.47 -7.30 -1.78
CA ALA A 155 -4.52 -8.28 -1.52
C ALA A 155 -5.87 -7.86 -2.09
N ASN A 156 -6.18 -6.56 -2.07
CA ASN A 156 -7.41 -6.03 -2.66
C ASN A 156 -7.31 -5.76 -4.18
N GLY A 157 -6.12 -5.94 -4.77
CA GLY A 157 -5.86 -5.75 -6.20
C GLY A 157 -5.64 -4.30 -6.64
N THR A 158 -5.47 -3.35 -5.71
CA THR A 158 -5.09 -1.96 -6.05
C THR A 158 -3.70 -1.90 -6.67
N LEU A 159 -2.76 -2.68 -6.14
CA LEU A 159 -1.40 -2.82 -6.66
C LEU A 159 -1.25 -4.11 -7.46
N ASN A 160 -0.52 -4.04 -8.56
CA ASN A 160 -0.13 -5.23 -9.31
C ASN A 160 1.08 -5.91 -8.66
N ALA A 161 1.02 -7.23 -8.44
CA ALA A 161 2.11 -8.03 -7.89
C ALA A 161 3.45 -7.89 -8.63
N PHE A 162 3.45 -7.50 -9.92
CA PHE A 162 4.68 -7.19 -10.66
C PHE A 162 5.54 -6.11 -10.00
N ILE A 163 4.97 -5.26 -9.12
CA ILE A 163 5.71 -4.26 -8.36
C ILE A 163 6.79 -4.86 -7.46
N LEU A 164 6.56 -6.08 -6.97
CA LEU A 164 7.48 -6.80 -6.09
C LEU A 164 8.75 -7.25 -6.80
N ASN A 165 8.78 -7.28 -8.14
CA ASN A 165 10.01 -7.53 -8.89
C ASN A 165 11.11 -6.51 -8.58
N SER A 166 10.74 -5.30 -8.17
CA SER A 166 11.68 -4.27 -7.72
C SER A 166 12.49 -4.69 -6.49
N LEU A 167 11.95 -5.57 -5.63
CA LEU A 167 12.64 -6.10 -4.44
C LEU A 167 13.82 -7.00 -4.79
N TYR A 168 13.84 -7.56 -6.01
CA TYR A 168 14.90 -8.44 -6.51
C TYR A 168 16.02 -7.68 -7.23
N ASN A 169 15.95 -6.35 -7.33
CA ASN A 169 17.02 -5.58 -7.94
C ASN A 169 18.32 -5.72 -7.15
N GLU A 170 19.39 -6.14 -7.82
CA GLU A 170 20.72 -6.37 -7.25
C GLU A 170 21.31 -5.18 -6.50
N ASN A 171 20.79 -3.96 -6.68
CA ASN A 171 21.28 -2.76 -5.98
C ASN A 171 20.77 -2.63 -4.54
N LEU A 172 19.79 -3.42 -4.12
CA LEU A 172 19.25 -3.45 -2.75
C LEU A 172 20.13 -4.25 -1.77
N VAL A 173 21.45 -4.25 -1.97
CA VAL A 173 22.47 -5.04 -1.22
C VAL A 173 22.58 -4.60 0.25
N LYS A 174 21.55 -4.93 1.04
CA LYS A 174 21.62 -5.37 2.43
C LYS A 174 20.54 -6.44 2.58
N GLU A 175 20.89 -7.69 2.27
CA GLU A 175 20.01 -8.88 2.21
C GLU A 175 19.01 -9.00 3.37
N VAL A 176 19.34 -8.47 4.55
CA VAL A 176 18.50 -8.57 5.75
C VAL A 176 17.33 -7.58 5.75
N VAL A 177 17.50 -6.37 5.20
CA VAL A 177 16.46 -5.32 5.25
C VAL A 177 15.37 -5.61 4.21
N SER A 178 15.74 -6.09 3.02
CA SER A 178 14.78 -6.47 1.99
C SER A 178 13.97 -7.70 2.40
N ALA A 179 14.60 -8.70 3.03
CA ALA A 179 13.92 -9.90 3.50
C ALA A 179 12.89 -9.57 4.61
N ALA A 180 13.29 -8.87 5.68
CA ALA A 180 12.37 -8.50 6.76
C ALA A 180 11.20 -7.65 6.27
N PHE A 181 11.46 -6.73 5.34
CA PHE A 181 10.44 -5.93 4.70
C PHE A 181 9.48 -6.76 3.84
N ALA A 182 10.00 -7.68 3.02
CA ALA A 182 9.19 -8.61 2.24
C ALA A 182 8.33 -9.49 3.15
N VAL A 183 8.88 -10.00 4.25
CA VAL A 183 8.12 -10.76 5.27
C VAL A 183 6.93 -9.93 5.76
N LYS A 184 7.12 -8.64 6.04
CA LYS A 184 6.05 -7.75 6.53
C LYS A 184 4.97 -7.51 5.46
N ILE A 185 5.34 -7.33 4.19
CA ILE A 185 4.40 -7.25 3.05
C ILE A 185 3.57 -8.54 2.99
N PHE A 186 4.22 -9.70 2.94
CA PHE A 186 3.53 -10.98 2.80
C PHE A 186 2.65 -11.29 4.00
N LYS A 187 3.10 -11.05 5.24
CA LYS A 187 2.27 -11.20 6.45
C LYS A 187 0.99 -10.37 6.33
N SER A 188 1.09 -9.11 5.90
CA SER A 188 -0.08 -8.23 5.76
C SER A 188 -1.01 -8.68 4.63
N TRP A 189 -0.44 -9.06 3.48
CA TRP A 189 -1.18 -9.65 2.35
C TRP A 189 -1.93 -10.93 2.73
N ILE A 190 -1.30 -11.82 3.51
CA ILE A 190 -1.90 -13.06 4.02
C ILE A 190 -3.08 -12.79 4.94
N ASN A 191 -3.05 -11.73 5.76
CA ASN A 191 -4.18 -11.41 6.66
C ASN A 191 -5.43 -10.95 5.88
N GLU A 192 -5.25 -10.34 4.72
CA GLU A 192 -6.37 -9.87 3.89
C GLU A 192 -7.00 -10.99 3.06
N ILE A 193 -6.24 -12.04 2.76
CA ILE A 193 -6.73 -13.18 1.99
C ILE A 193 -7.34 -14.20 2.94
N ASP A 194 -8.48 -14.77 2.58
CA ASP A 194 -9.04 -15.88 3.34
C ASP A 194 -8.10 -17.09 3.29
N ILE A 195 -7.41 -17.35 4.41
CA ILE A 195 -6.39 -18.41 4.48
C ILE A 195 -7.01 -19.80 4.29
N ASN A 196 -8.33 -19.94 4.44
CA ASN A 196 -9.05 -21.18 4.13
C ASN A 196 -8.97 -21.55 2.63
N LEU A 197 -8.65 -20.58 1.75
CA LEU A 197 -8.31 -20.89 0.36
C LEU A 197 -7.06 -21.78 0.25
N PHE A 198 -6.13 -21.69 1.20
CA PHE A 198 -4.92 -22.53 1.23
C PHE A 198 -5.19 -23.91 1.86
N SER A 199 -6.10 -24.03 2.82
CA SER A 199 -6.37 -25.29 3.52
C SER A 199 -7.09 -26.32 2.64
N ALA A 200 -7.84 -25.87 1.62
CA ALA A 200 -8.47 -26.75 0.64
C ALA A 200 -7.47 -27.53 -0.23
N ASN A 201 -6.21 -27.10 -0.32
CA ASN A 201 -5.23 -27.73 -1.18
C ASN A 201 -3.86 -27.88 -0.51
N LYS A 202 -3.64 -29.06 0.09
CA LYS A 202 -2.37 -29.46 0.74
C LYS A 202 -1.13 -29.21 -0.13
N GLN A 203 -1.25 -29.37 -1.44
CA GLN A 203 -0.13 -29.13 -2.36
C GLN A 203 0.30 -27.68 -2.37
N ILE A 204 -0.64 -26.73 -2.21
CA ILE A 204 -0.34 -25.30 -2.18
C ILE A 204 0.44 -24.97 -0.91
N VAL A 205 0.09 -25.54 0.24
CA VAL A 205 0.81 -25.29 1.50
C VAL A 205 2.24 -25.83 1.44
N GLU A 206 2.44 -27.04 0.91
CA GLU A 206 3.78 -27.60 0.72
C GLU A 206 4.59 -26.80 -0.30
N GLN A 207 3.97 -26.37 -1.39
CA GLN A 207 4.61 -25.51 -2.39
C GLN A 207 4.95 -24.14 -1.81
N PHE A 208 4.05 -23.55 -1.02
CA PHE A 208 4.25 -22.27 -0.34
C PHE A 208 5.41 -22.37 0.65
N SER A 209 5.42 -23.39 1.50
CA SER A 209 6.52 -23.61 2.44
C SER A 209 7.84 -23.77 1.70
N LYS A 210 7.91 -24.57 0.63
CA LYS A 210 9.13 -24.67 -0.19
C LYS A 210 9.52 -23.33 -0.82
N TYR A 211 8.56 -22.58 -1.33
CA TYR A 211 8.78 -21.33 -2.02
C TYR A 211 9.31 -20.22 -1.10
N PHE A 212 8.88 -20.18 0.15
CA PHE A 212 9.32 -19.17 1.12
C PHE A 212 10.49 -19.66 2.00
N THR A 213 10.59 -20.95 2.30
CA THR A 213 11.67 -21.48 3.15
C THR A 213 13.00 -21.54 2.40
N VAL A 214 13.00 -21.95 1.12
CA VAL A 214 14.24 -22.04 0.32
C VAL A 214 14.95 -20.68 0.16
N PRO A 215 14.23 -19.55 -0.05
CA PRO A 215 14.84 -18.21 -0.09
C PRO A 215 15.11 -17.58 1.29
N GLY A 216 14.92 -18.31 2.40
CA GLY A 216 15.15 -17.80 3.75
C GLY A 216 14.01 -16.97 4.35
N LEU A 217 12.83 -16.96 3.73
CA LEU A 217 11.60 -16.35 4.25
C LEU A 217 10.79 -17.33 5.12
N ASN A 218 11.47 -18.12 5.96
CA ASN A 218 10.88 -19.14 6.84
C ASN A 218 9.76 -18.53 7.71
N GLU A 219 9.96 -17.28 8.15
CA GLU A 219 8.98 -16.54 8.94
C GLU A 219 7.62 -16.41 8.26
N VAL A 220 7.56 -16.32 6.92
CA VAL A 220 6.29 -16.26 6.19
C VAL A 220 5.62 -17.63 6.20
N SER A 221 6.39 -18.71 6.00
CA SER A 221 5.89 -20.08 6.05
C SER A 221 5.33 -20.42 7.44
N GLU A 222 6.08 -20.12 8.50
CA GLU A 222 5.66 -20.28 9.88
C GLU A 222 4.40 -19.45 10.18
N TYR A 223 4.34 -18.23 9.65
CA TYR A 223 3.18 -17.37 9.80
C TYR A 223 1.92 -17.96 9.17
N VAL A 224 2.01 -18.48 7.94
CA VAL A 224 0.88 -19.17 7.28
C VAL A 224 0.44 -20.40 8.07
N CYS A 225 1.39 -21.21 8.56
CA CYS A 225 1.08 -22.37 9.38
C CYS A 225 0.33 -21.97 10.67
N ASN A 226 0.83 -20.96 11.38
CA ASN A 226 0.19 -20.43 12.58
C ASN A 226 -1.22 -19.91 12.30
N GLN A 227 -1.41 -19.20 11.18
CA GLN A 227 -2.73 -18.71 10.78
C GLN A 227 -3.72 -19.84 10.45
N GLN A 228 -3.27 -20.92 9.81
CA GLN A 228 -4.11 -22.10 9.58
C GLN A 228 -4.54 -22.77 10.88
N ILE A 229 -3.65 -22.87 11.86
CA ILE A 229 -3.98 -23.41 13.20
C ILE A 229 -5.03 -22.52 13.87
N ILE A 230 -4.84 -21.20 13.85
CA ILE A 230 -5.80 -20.25 14.42
C ILE A 230 -7.16 -20.34 13.72
N GLY A 231 -7.17 -20.45 12.38
CA GLY A 231 -8.38 -20.64 11.58
C GLY A 231 -9.12 -21.92 11.96
N ALA A 232 -8.43 -23.06 11.98
CA ALA A 232 -9.00 -24.35 12.35
C ALA A 232 -9.51 -24.39 13.80
N GLN A 233 -8.82 -23.71 14.73
CA GLN A 233 -9.28 -23.57 16.11
C GLN A 233 -10.55 -22.73 16.21
N LYS A 234 -10.67 -21.63 15.46
CA LYS A 234 -11.89 -20.80 15.40
C LYS A 234 -13.06 -21.57 14.79
N GLU A 235 -12.83 -22.34 13.74
CA GLU A 235 -13.84 -23.21 13.12
C GLU A 235 -14.31 -24.28 14.11
N LEU A 236 -13.38 -24.98 14.76
CA LEU A 236 -13.70 -25.96 15.80
C LEU A 236 -14.49 -25.32 16.97
N GLN A 237 -14.14 -24.11 17.39
CA GLN A 237 -14.87 -23.39 18.43
C GLN A 237 -16.30 -23.06 18.00
N LYS A 238 -16.51 -22.65 16.74
CA LYS A 238 -17.83 -22.37 16.18
C LYS A 238 -18.67 -23.66 16.11
N ASP A 239 -18.11 -24.74 15.58
CA ASP A 239 -18.79 -26.05 15.48
C ASP A 239 -19.19 -26.58 16.87
N LEU A 240 -18.33 -26.37 17.87
CA LEU A 240 -18.63 -26.70 19.26
C LEU A 240 -19.83 -25.92 19.80
N GLN A 241 -19.88 -24.60 19.55
CA GLN A 241 -21.02 -23.77 19.97
C GLN A 241 -22.31 -24.21 19.29
N GLU A 242 -22.25 -24.54 17.99
CA GLU A 242 -23.40 -25.04 17.23
C GLU A 242 -23.89 -26.38 17.79
N GLN A 243 -22.99 -27.35 18.02
CA GLN A 243 -23.36 -28.66 18.59
C GLN A 243 -23.94 -28.54 20.01
N MET A 244 -23.39 -27.64 20.84
CA MET A 244 -23.94 -27.37 22.17
C MET A 244 -25.35 -26.75 22.08
N SER A 245 -25.58 -25.83 21.13
CA SER A 245 -26.88 -25.18 20.94
C SER A 245 -27.98 -26.14 20.44
N GLN A 246 -27.59 -27.13 19.63
CA GLN A 246 -28.47 -28.17 19.11
C GLN A 246 -28.72 -29.31 20.12
N GLY A 247 -28.04 -29.29 21.27
CA GLY A 247 -28.25 -30.27 22.35
C GLY A 247 -27.63 -31.65 22.06
N HIS A 248 -26.55 -31.73 21.26
CA HIS A 248 -25.86 -33.00 21.02
C HIS A 248 -25.33 -33.61 22.33
N PRO A 249 -25.29 -34.95 22.45
CA PRO A 249 -24.73 -35.59 23.63
C PRO A 249 -23.27 -35.20 23.88
N PHE A 250 -22.93 -34.85 25.13
CA PHE A 250 -21.56 -34.45 25.50
C PHE A 250 -20.47 -35.46 25.10
N LYS A 251 -20.80 -36.77 25.08
CA LYS A 251 -19.89 -37.82 24.63
C LYS A 251 -19.52 -37.68 23.15
N ASP A 252 -20.48 -37.36 22.30
CA ASP A 252 -20.29 -37.24 20.86
C ASP A 252 -19.48 -35.98 20.54
N ILE A 253 -19.83 -34.86 21.20
CA ILE A 253 -19.06 -33.61 21.14
C ILE A 253 -17.60 -33.87 21.57
N SER A 254 -17.37 -34.57 22.69
CA SER A 254 -16.02 -34.85 23.18
C SER A 254 -15.20 -35.75 22.24
N LEU A 255 -15.84 -36.70 21.54
CA LEU A 255 -15.16 -37.54 20.55
C LEU A 255 -14.77 -36.72 19.32
N TYR A 256 -15.71 -35.94 18.79
CA TYR A 256 -15.48 -35.05 17.65
C TYR A 256 -14.31 -34.09 17.90
N VAL A 257 -14.28 -33.39 19.05
CA VAL A 257 -13.18 -32.47 19.39
C VAL A 257 -11.82 -33.17 19.42
N LYS A 258 -11.75 -34.39 19.97
CA LYS A 258 -10.49 -35.14 20.02
C LYS A 258 -10.00 -35.53 18.63
N GLU A 259 -10.91 -35.90 17.74
CA GLU A 259 -10.59 -36.23 16.34
C GLU A 259 -10.10 -34.99 15.57
N GLU A 260 -10.79 -33.85 15.70
CA GLU A 260 -10.38 -32.60 15.05
C GLU A 260 -9.06 -32.06 15.60
N MET A 261 -8.88 -32.05 16.93
CA MET A 261 -7.59 -31.65 17.52
C MET A 261 -6.45 -32.54 17.04
N LYS A 262 -6.68 -33.85 16.87
CA LYS A 262 -5.67 -34.76 16.32
C LYS A 262 -5.31 -34.39 14.88
N LYS A 263 -6.30 -34.07 14.04
CA LYS A 263 -6.06 -33.63 12.64
C LYS A 263 -5.21 -32.36 12.60
N ILE A 264 -5.57 -31.34 13.39
CA ILE A 264 -4.83 -30.07 13.51
C ILE A 264 -3.38 -30.34 13.94
N MET A 265 -3.16 -31.18 14.95
CA MET A 265 -1.81 -31.49 15.44
C MET A 265 -0.98 -32.33 14.47
N THR A 266 -1.59 -33.29 13.76
CA THR A 266 -0.87 -34.10 12.76
C THR A 266 -0.47 -33.28 11.53
N HIS A 267 -1.16 -32.19 11.23
CA HIS A 267 -0.79 -31.30 10.12
C HIS A 267 0.58 -30.66 10.32
N ASN A 268 1.00 -30.45 11.58
CA ASN A 268 2.22 -29.72 11.95
C ASN A 268 3.49 -30.57 11.96
N GLN A 269 3.38 -31.91 12.05
CA GLN A 269 4.56 -32.79 12.03
C GLN A 269 5.25 -32.85 10.66
N TRP A 270 4.58 -32.40 9.60
CA TRP A 270 5.12 -32.40 8.24
C TRP A 270 5.73 -31.06 7.81
N SER A 271 5.57 -29.98 8.59
CA SER A 271 6.04 -28.63 8.23
C SER A 271 7.31 -28.17 8.96
N LEU A 272 7.81 -28.96 9.93
CA LEU A 272 8.99 -28.65 10.75
C LEU A 272 10.16 -29.64 10.54
N GLY A 273 10.16 -30.35 9.41
CA GLY A 273 11.22 -31.27 9.00
C GLY A 273 11.97 -30.80 7.76
#